data_AF-A0A936HRA9-F1
#
_entry.id   AF-A0A936HRA9-F1
#
_cell.length_a   1.000
_cell.length_b   1.000
_cell.length_c   1.000
_cell.angle_alpha   90.00
_cell.angle_beta   90.00
_cell.angle_gamma   90.00
#
_symmetry.space_group_name_H-M   'P 1'
#
loop_
_entity.id
_entity.type
_entity.pdbx_description
1 polymer ?
#
loop_
_entity_poly.entity_id
_entity_poly.type
_entity_poly.pdbx_seq_one_letter_code
_entity_poly.pdbx_strand_id
1 'polypeptide(L)'
;MSAVSIAPSGIALLPPRSLLRRKRLRIPQNWRRREAGQSEQNRIMQRSWARPQSANIIAFMEHHFSSSIPALWYAGPIPHADGAIRLEADEARHARALRLAVGDRAILLDGKGRKIEAEVVAWEKSGPLLRCLNNLLESDAGWPYIALGFGMIDDRSRVEWLVEKSVELGVRELLPIRTQRSEGHLHRERLLRVAVAALKQSQRSYLPLLHQPTTLVQALRHSTDPLILCHEQRVGQQTLNQALQQHGGNRTMLLIGPEGGFTEAEVAEAEAAGALVATLGPARLRAETAAIAAAAIAGHQLLEHRS
;
A
#
# COMPACT_ATOMS: atom_id res chain seq x y z
N MET A 1 -15.56 29.01 64.61
CA MET A 1 -16.96 29.50 64.66
C MET A 1 -17.21 30.25 63.36
N SER A 2 -18.09 29.90 62.43
CA SER A 2 -19.02 28.78 62.26
C SER A 2 -19.52 28.77 60.81
N ALA A 3 -19.81 27.56 60.30
CA ALA A 3 -20.71 27.13 59.21
C ALA A 3 -20.58 27.77 57.80
N VAL A 4 -20.21 27.05 56.74
CA VAL A 4 -20.86 25.87 56.09
C VAL A 4 -22.30 26.17 55.63
N SER A 5 -22.48 26.31 54.32
CA SER A 5 -23.75 26.17 53.62
C SER A 5 -23.51 25.28 52.39
N ILE A 6 -24.05 24.07 52.45
CA ILE A 6 -24.15 23.13 51.33
C ILE A 6 -25.65 22.79 51.24
N ALA A 7 -26.26 23.08 50.09
CA ALA A 7 -27.56 22.58 49.71
C ALA A 7 -27.44 21.85 48.35
N PRO A 8 -28.06 20.65 48.18
CA PRO A 8 -27.85 19.78 47.03
C PRO A 8 -28.95 19.93 45.97
N SER A 9 -28.62 19.82 44.69
CA SER A 9 -29.57 19.60 43.57
C SER A 9 -28.75 19.34 42.31
N GLY A 10 -28.98 18.35 41.44
CA GLY A 10 -29.92 17.24 41.39
C GLY A 10 -29.45 16.33 40.25
N ILE A 11 -29.39 15.03 40.52
CA ILE A 11 -29.08 13.99 39.53
C ILE A 11 -30.34 13.77 38.69
N ALA A 12 -30.27 14.05 37.39
CA ALA A 12 -31.36 13.76 36.46
C ALA A 12 -31.36 12.27 36.10
N LEU A 13 -32.33 11.56 36.68
CA LEU A 13 -32.67 10.17 36.39
C LEU A 13 -33.28 10.03 34.98
N LEU A 14 -32.84 9.01 34.24
CA LEU A 14 -33.42 8.55 32.98
C LEU A 14 -34.89 8.09 33.18
N PRO A 15 -35.84 8.41 32.28
CA PRO A 15 -37.18 7.85 32.34
C PRO A 15 -37.27 6.47 31.65
N PRO A 16 -38.29 5.65 31.98
CA PRO A 16 -38.31 4.21 31.71
C PRO A 16 -38.84 3.85 30.32
N ARG A 17 -38.41 2.68 29.85
CA ARG A 17 -38.91 1.97 28.65
C ARG A 17 -40.39 1.62 28.77
N SER A 18 -41.27 2.24 27.99
CA SER A 18 -42.41 1.57 27.34
C SER A 18 -43.12 2.51 26.35
N LEU A 19 -43.50 1.96 25.19
CA LEU A 19 -44.31 2.50 24.06
C LEU A 19 -43.58 2.50 22.71
N LEU A 20 -43.22 1.31 22.22
CA LEU A 20 -42.99 1.08 20.78
C LEU A 20 -44.27 0.50 20.14
N ARG A 21 -45.16 1.37 19.65
CA ARG A 21 -46.19 0.99 18.68
C ARG A 21 -45.50 0.75 17.32
N ARG A 22 -45.48 -0.50 16.85
CA ARG A 22 -45.00 -0.89 15.51
C ARG A 22 -45.84 -0.20 14.42
N LYS A 23 -45.33 0.86 13.81
CA LYS A 23 -45.76 1.29 12.47
C LYS A 23 -45.09 0.38 11.44
N ARG A 24 -45.86 -0.48 10.76
CA ARG A 24 -45.39 -1.21 9.57
C ARG A 24 -45.12 -0.18 8.48
N LEU A 25 -43.85 0.05 8.17
CA LEU A 25 -43.45 0.80 6.97
C LEU A 25 -43.76 -0.07 5.74
N ARG A 26 -44.64 0.43 4.88
CA ARG A 26 -44.95 -0.11 3.56
C ARG A 26 -43.72 0.12 2.66
N ILE A 27 -43.08 -0.94 2.20
CA ILE A 27 -42.00 -0.87 1.21
C ILE A 27 -42.62 -0.50 -0.15
N PRO A 28 -42.17 0.59 -0.80
CA PRO A 28 -42.64 0.98 -2.13
C PRO A 28 -42.34 -0.08 -3.20
N GLN A 29 -43.31 -0.37 -4.08
CA GLN A 29 -43.25 -1.45 -5.10
C GLN A 29 -42.11 -1.31 -6.13
N ASN A 30 -41.48 -0.15 -6.23
CA ASN A 30 -40.34 0.16 -7.09
C ASN A 30 -39.00 -0.45 -6.61
N TRP A 31 -38.94 -1.04 -5.40
CA TRP A 31 -37.76 -1.79 -4.94
C TRP A 31 -37.63 -3.19 -5.56
N ARG A 32 -38.74 -3.83 -5.96
CA ARG A 32 -38.70 -5.19 -6.56
C ARG A 32 -38.20 -5.24 -8.01
N ARG A 33 -38.03 -4.09 -8.68
CA ARG A 33 -37.48 -4.04 -10.06
C ARG A 33 -35.97 -3.82 -10.14
N ARG A 34 -35.27 -3.56 -9.02
CA ARG A 34 -33.80 -3.44 -9.02
C ARG A 34 -33.06 -4.77 -8.81
N GLU A 35 -33.67 -5.72 -8.12
CA GLU A 35 -33.05 -7.05 -7.90
C GLU A 35 -32.92 -7.88 -9.18
N ALA A 36 -33.82 -7.69 -10.16
CA ALA A 36 -33.77 -8.41 -11.44
C ALA A 36 -32.69 -7.86 -12.41
N GLY A 37 -32.24 -6.62 -12.24
CA GLY A 37 -31.12 -6.05 -13.00
C GLY A 37 -29.75 -6.29 -12.35
N GLN A 38 -29.74 -6.45 -11.02
CA GLN A 38 -28.53 -6.78 -10.25
C GLN A 38 -28.08 -8.23 -10.50
N SER A 39 -29.00 -9.15 -10.81
CA SER A 39 -28.70 -10.55 -11.12
C SER A 39 -28.05 -10.74 -12.50
N GLU A 40 -28.40 -9.91 -13.49
CA GLU A 40 -27.78 -9.92 -14.82
C GLU A 40 -26.38 -9.29 -14.77
N GLN A 41 -26.21 -8.17 -14.06
CA GLN A 41 -24.90 -7.55 -13.82
C GLN A 41 -23.97 -8.43 -12.96
N ASN A 42 -24.49 -9.12 -11.94
CA ASN A 42 -23.72 -10.11 -11.19
C ASN A 42 -23.35 -11.33 -12.07
N ARG A 43 -24.21 -11.76 -13.00
CA ARG A 43 -23.88 -12.82 -13.96
C ARG A 43 -22.82 -12.41 -14.98
N ILE A 44 -22.82 -11.15 -15.42
CA ILE A 44 -21.81 -10.61 -16.33
C ILE A 44 -20.48 -10.39 -15.60
N MET A 45 -20.50 -9.91 -14.34
CA MET A 45 -19.32 -9.88 -13.47
C MET A 45 -18.75 -11.29 -13.23
N GLN A 46 -19.59 -12.28 -12.91
CA GLN A 46 -19.10 -13.66 -12.70
C GLN A 46 -18.51 -14.29 -13.97
N ARG A 47 -18.95 -13.88 -15.16
CA ARG A 47 -18.39 -14.36 -16.43
C ARG A 47 -17.06 -13.70 -16.82
N SER A 48 -16.79 -12.45 -16.43
CA SER A 48 -15.51 -11.80 -16.75
C SER A 48 -14.35 -12.27 -15.85
N TRP A 49 -14.66 -12.81 -14.68
CA TRP A 49 -13.70 -13.45 -13.78
C TRP A 49 -13.34 -14.88 -14.19
N ALA A 50 -14.11 -15.51 -15.07
CA ALA A 50 -13.85 -16.85 -15.58
C ALA A 50 -12.86 -16.85 -16.76
N ARG A 51 -11.65 -16.29 -16.56
CA ARG A 51 -10.49 -16.66 -17.38
C ARG A 51 -9.94 -17.98 -16.83
N PRO A 52 -9.37 -18.88 -17.66
CA PRO A 52 -8.91 -20.21 -17.21
C PRO A 52 -7.88 -20.20 -16.06
N GLN A 53 -7.29 -19.05 -15.71
CA GLN A 53 -6.39 -18.88 -14.56
C GLN A 53 -7.10 -18.74 -13.20
N SER A 54 -8.36 -18.28 -13.14
CA SER A 54 -9.08 -18.09 -11.86
C SER A 54 -9.70 -19.38 -11.30
N ALA A 55 -9.96 -20.37 -12.15
CA ALA A 55 -10.50 -21.66 -11.74
C ALA A 55 -9.51 -22.44 -10.83
N ASN A 56 -8.21 -22.32 -11.11
CA ASN A 56 -7.16 -22.89 -10.26
C ASN A 56 -7.07 -22.18 -8.90
N ILE A 57 -7.42 -20.90 -8.84
CA ILE A 57 -7.41 -20.10 -7.61
C ILE A 57 -8.61 -20.44 -6.74
N ILE A 58 -9.81 -20.57 -7.31
CA ILE A 58 -11.00 -20.98 -6.54
C ILE A 58 -10.77 -22.39 -5.98
N ALA A 59 -10.26 -23.32 -6.78
CA ALA A 59 -9.92 -24.66 -6.29
C ALA A 59 -8.80 -24.64 -5.25
N PHE A 60 -7.77 -23.80 -5.40
CA PHE A 60 -6.67 -23.66 -4.43
C PHE A 60 -7.14 -23.04 -3.12
N MET A 61 -7.92 -21.96 -3.18
CA MET A 61 -8.49 -21.28 -2.02
C MET A 61 -9.50 -22.18 -1.31
N GLU A 62 -10.44 -22.81 -2.03
CA GLU A 62 -11.42 -23.74 -1.47
C GLU A 62 -10.77 -24.96 -0.82
N HIS A 63 -9.66 -25.48 -1.38
CA HIS A 63 -8.92 -26.59 -0.80
C HIS A 63 -8.05 -26.20 0.42
N HIS A 64 -7.68 -24.93 0.57
CA HIS A 64 -6.82 -24.43 1.66
C HIS A 64 -7.58 -23.71 2.78
N PHE A 65 -8.90 -23.50 2.68
CA PHE A 65 -9.67 -22.90 3.79
C PHE A 65 -9.85 -23.80 5.02
N SER A 66 -9.31 -25.04 5.00
CA SER A 66 -9.27 -25.93 6.15
C SER A 66 -7.87 -26.07 6.79
N SER A 67 -6.85 -25.33 6.33
CA SER A 67 -5.48 -25.40 6.86
C SER A 67 -4.84 -24.01 6.82
N SER A 68 -4.04 -23.66 7.83
CA SER A 68 -3.41 -22.33 7.96
C SER A 68 -2.76 -21.85 6.65
N ILE A 69 -3.06 -20.62 6.22
CA ILE A 69 -2.48 -20.01 5.01
C ILE A 69 -0.95 -20.19 5.07
N PRO A 70 -0.30 -20.79 4.04
CA PRO A 70 1.14 -21.03 4.08
C PRO A 70 1.91 -19.71 4.24
N ALA A 71 2.90 -19.71 5.13
CA ALA A 71 3.65 -18.51 5.46
C ALA A 71 4.39 -17.94 4.22
N LEU A 72 4.37 -16.62 4.07
CA LEU A 72 5.10 -15.90 3.02
C LEU A 72 6.54 -15.62 3.46
N TRP A 73 7.49 -15.82 2.57
CA TRP A 73 8.92 -15.63 2.79
C TRP A 73 9.54 -14.84 1.65
N TYR A 74 10.40 -13.89 1.97
CA TYR A 74 11.15 -13.18 0.93
C TYR A 74 12.40 -13.98 0.57
N ALA A 75 12.50 -14.39 -0.70
CA ALA A 75 13.59 -15.24 -1.18
C ALA A 75 14.61 -14.49 -2.05
N GLY A 76 14.38 -13.21 -2.33
CA GLY A 76 15.16 -12.48 -3.33
C GLY A 76 14.96 -13.08 -4.73
N PRO A 77 15.90 -12.90 -5.68
CA PRO A 77 15.75 -13.43 -7.04
C PRO A 77 15.55 -14.95 -7.06
N ILE A 78 14.35 -15.40 -7.45
CA ILE A 78 14.03 -16.83 -7.58
C ILE A 78 14.47 -17.36 -8.96
N PRO A 79 15.24 -18.46 -9.06
CA PRO A 79 15.56 -19.12 -10.32
C PRO A 79 14.31 -19.53 -11.12
N HIS A 80 14.43 -19.59 -12.44
CA HIS A 80 13.38 -20.13 -13.31
C HIS A 80 13.45 -21.67 -13.30
N ALA A 81 12.56 -22.30 -12.53
CA ALA A 81 12.28 -23.75 -12.45
C ALA A 81 13.23 -24.63 -11.60
N ASP A 82 12.62 -25.61 -10.93
CA ASP A 82 13.12 -26.80 -10.20
C ASP A 82 14.29 -26.64 -9.22
N GLY A 83 14.72 -25.40 -8.99
CA GLY A 83 15.78 -25.07 -8.06
C GLY A 83 15.32 -25.15 -6.61
N ALA A 84 16.26 -25.53 -5.74
CA ALA A 84 16.13 -25.32 -4.32
C ALA A 84 16.70 -23.95 -3.94
N ILE A 85 15.96 -23.20 -3.11
CA ILE A 85 16.33 -21.87 -2.66
C ILE A 85 16.56 -21.91 -1.17
N ARG A 86 17.63 -21.23 -0.75
CA ARG A 86 17.91 -21.02 0.66
C ARG A 86 17.47 -19.62 1.04
N LEU A 87 16.72 -19.51 2.14
CA LEU A 87 16.38 -18.20 2.71
C LEU A 87 17.64 -17.51 3.23
N GLU A 88 17.72 -16.19 3.01
CA GLU A 88 18.81 -15.38 3.55
C GLU A 88 18.77 -15.31 5.09
N ALA A 89 19.86 -14.84 5.71
CA ALA A 89 20.07 -14.94 7.16
C ALA A 89 18.92 -14.38 8.02
N ASP A 90 18.33 -13.24 7.63
CA ASP A 90 17.21 -12.64 8.36
C ASP A 90 15.92 -13.48 8.25
N GLU A 91 15.62 -14.00 7.06
CA GLU A 91 14.46 -14.87 6.82
C GLU A 91 14.66 -16.26 7.43
N ALA A 92 15.86 -16.82 7.40
CA ALA A 92 16.20 -18.09 8.05
C ALA A 92 16.04 -18.01 9.58
N ARG A 93 16.41 -16.87 10.19
CA ARG A 93 16.18 -16.61 11.62
C ARG A 93 14.68 -16.58 11.93
N HIS A 94 13.89 -15.93 11.08
CA HIS A 94 12.44 -15.87 11.21
C HIS A 94 11.78 -17.24 11.01
N ALA A 95 12.24 -18.04 10.04
CA ALA A 95 11.78 -19.42 9.82
C ALA A 95 12.02 -20.31 11.05
N ARG A 96 13.18 -20.14 11.69
CA ARG A 96 13.49 -20.86 12.93
C ARG A 96 12.60 -20.41 14.09
N ALA A 97 12.31 -19.11 14.20
CA ALA A 97 11.41 -18.58 15.23
C ALA A 97 9.97 -19.10 15.06
N LEU A 98 9.50 -19.23 13.81
CA LEU A 98 8.20 -19.81 13.47
C LEU A 98 8.21 -21.35 13.43
N ARG A 99 9.33 -21.99 13.74
CA ARG A 99 9.50 -23.46 13.80
C ARG A 99 9.13 -24.17 12.51
N LEU A 100 9.41 -23.55 11.37
CA LEU A 100 9.21 -24.15 10.05
C LEU A 100 9.98 -25.49 9.96
N ALA A 101 9.34 -26.57 9.53
CA ALA A 101 9.86 -27.93 9.53
C ALA A 101 10.02 -28.49 8.10
N VAL A 102 10.76 -29.59 7.96
CA VAL A 102 10.83 -30.33 6.69
C VAL A 102 9.43 -30.87 6.36
N GLY A 103 9.01 -30.71 5.10
CA GLY A 103 7.67 -31.04 4.62
C GLY A 103 6.68 -29.87 4.67
N ASP A 104 7.00 -28.77 5.37
CA ASP A 104 6.11 -27.61 5.42
C ASP A 104 6.03 -26.90 4.06
N ARG A 105 4.83 -26.43 3.72
CA ARG A 105 4.55 -25.57 2.56
C ARG A 105 4.82 -24.10 2.90
N ALA A 106 5.37 -23.39 1.92
CA ALA A 106 5.72 -21.99 2.00
C ALA A 106 5.42 -21.27 0.68
N ILE A 107 5.15 -19.97 0.75
CA ILE A 107 5.07 -19.10 -0.42
C ILE A 107 6.32 -18.22 -0.46
N LEU A 108 7.10 -18.32 -1.52
CA LEU A 108 8.30 -17.52 -1.75
C LEU A 108 7.96 -16.29 -2.62
N LEU A 109 8.45 -15.12 -2.19
CA LEU A 109 8.33 -13.85 -2.90
C LEU A 109 9.71 -13.44 -3.44
N ASP A 110 9.80 -13.07 -4.71
CA ASP A 110 11.05 -12.55 -5.28
C ASP A 110 11.18 -11.02 -5.20
N GLY A 111 10.11 -10.33 -4.81
CA GLY A 111 10.03 -8.87 -4.79
C GLY A 111 10.00 -8.24 -6.18
N LYS A 112 9.88 -9.03 -7.25
CA LYS A 112 9.78 -8.59 -8.65
C LYS A 112 8.49 -9.07 -9.31
N GLY A 113 7.51 -9.48 -8.52
CA GLY A 113 6.19 -9.87 -9.00
C GLY A 113 5.89 -11.36 -9.02
N ARG A 114 6.83 -12.22 -8.63
CA ARG A 114 6.60 -13.68 -8.60
C ARG A 114 6.31 -14.17 -7.18
N LYS A 115 5.27 -14.99 -7.06
CA LYS A 115 4.98 -15.84 -5.91
C LYS A 115 5.20 -17.30 -6.32
N ILE A 116 5.86 -18.08 -5.49
CA ILE A 116 6.18 -19.48 -5.82
C ILE A 116 5.84 -20.35 -4.63
N GLU A 117 5.04 -21.39 -4.85
CA GLU A 117 4.82 -22.41 -3.84
C GLU A 117 6.09 -23.25 -3.73
N ALA A 118 6.55 -23.45 -2.50
CA ALA A 118 7.74 -24.23 -2.20
C ALA A 118 7.50 -25.16 -1.01
N GLU A 119 8.35 -26.19 -0.92
CA GLU A 119 8.37 -27.13 0.19
C GLU A 119 9.74 -27.12 0.85
N VAL A 120 9.78 -27.10 2.18
CA VAL A 120 11.04 -27.27 2.91
C VAL A 120 11.51 -28.71 2.75
N VAL A 121 12.64 -28.92 2.07
CA VAL A 121 13.20 -30.25 1.83
C VAL A 121 14.32 -30.60 2.80
N ALA A 122 14.97 -29.59 3.39
CA ALA A 122 16.04 -29.80 4.37
C ALA A 122 16.24 -28.57 5.27
N TRP A 123 16.90 -28.79 6.40
CA TRP A 123 17.44 -27.74 7.26
C TRP A 123 18.96 -27.85 7.33
N GLU A 124 19.64 -26.81 6.86
CA GLU A 124 21.09 -26.68 6.95
C GLU A 124 21.50 -25.70 8.05
N LYS A 125 22.80 -25.65 8.35
CA LYS A 125 23.37 -24.69 9.33
C LYS A 125 22.96 -23.24 9.00
N SER A 126 22.88 -22.90 7.71
CA SER A 126 22.54 -21.58 7.21
C SER A 126 21.04 -21.26 7.16
N GLY A 127 20.15 -22.25 7.26
CA GLY A 127 18.70 -22.04 7.12
C GLY A 127 17.96 -23.16 6.41
N PRO A 128 16.65 -23.02 6.18
CA PRO A 128 15.86 -23.98 5.43
C PRO A 128 16.21 -23.93 3.95
N LEU A 129 16.22 -25.11 3.32
CA LEU A 129 16.32 -25.29 1.88
C LEU A 129 14.92 -25.61 1.35
N LEU A 130 14.41 -24.79 0.43
CA LEU A 130 13.06 -24.90 -0.10
C LEU A 130 13.09 -25.25 -1.59
N ARG A 131 12.47 -26.37 -1.96
CA ARG A 131 12.32 -26.78 -3.36
C ARG A 131 11.10 -26.08 -3.96
N CYS A 132 11.28 -25.38 -5.07
CA CYS A 132 10.18 -24.76 -5.80
C CYS A 132 9.26 -25.84 -6.40
N LEU A 133 7.95 -25.66 -6.29
CA LEU A 133 6.95 -26.61 -6.79
C LEU A 133 6.22 -26.03 -8.00
N ASN A 134 5.38 -25.02 -7.76
CA ASN A 134 4.51 -24.41 -8.74
C ASN A 134 4.71 -22.90 -8.72
N ASN A 135 4.79 -22.29 -9.90
CA ASN A 135 4.70 -20.83 -10.01
C ASN A 135 3.25 -20.41 -9.77
N LEU A 136 2.99 -19.78 -8.63
CA LEU A 136 1.74 -19.06 -8.40
C LEU A 136 1.85 -17.72 -9.12
N LEU A 137 1.34 -17.63 -10.34
CA LEU A 137 1.30 -16.37 -11.08
C LEU A 137 0.21 -15.46 -10.48
N GLU A 138 0.50 -14.87 -9.33
CA GLU A 138 -0.15 -13.64 -8.90
C GLU A 138 0.84 -12.50 -9.07
N SER A 139 0.90 -11.98 -10.30
CA SER A 139 1.54 -10.71 -10.57
C SER A 139 0.57 -9.60 -10.19
N ASP A 140 1.08 -8.51 -9.61
CA ASP A 140 0.42 -7.19 -9.61
C ASP A 140 0.28 -6.63 -11.06
N ALA A 141 -0.03 -7.47 -12.04
CA ALA A 141 -0.15 -7.12 -13.44
C ALA A 141 -1.27 -6.11 -13.58
N GLY A 142 -0.90 -4.93 -14.06
CA GLY A 142 -1.81 -3.83 -14.25
C GLY A 142 -1.95 -2.88 -13.08
N TRP A 143 -1.27 -3.13 -11.95
CA TRP A 143 -1.16 -2.12 -10.90
C TRP A 143 -0.44 -0.86 -11.45
N PRO A 144 -0.83 0.34 -11.01
CA PRO A 144 -0.17 1.57 -11.39
C PRO A 144 1.31 1.57 -11.04
N TYR A 145 2.09 2.23 -11.88
CA TYR A 145 3.47 2.53 -11.56
C TYR A 145 3.53 3.87 -10.83
N ILE A 146 3.76 3.83 -9.52
CA ILE A 146 3.90 5.03 -8.71
C ILE A 146 5.33 5.07 -8.19
N ALA A 147 6.09 6.06 -8.62
CA ALA A 147 7.32 6.46 -7.97
C ALA A 147 7.01 7.55 -6.94
N LEU A 148 7.52 7.42 -5.73
CA LEU A 148 7.29 8.37 -4.64
C LEU A 148 8.60 9.02 -4.24
N GLY A 149 8.78 10.26 -4.68
CA GLY A 149 9.80 11.16 -4.19
C GLY A 149 9.35 11.82 -2.89
N PHE A 150 10.10 11.63 -1.81
CA PHE A 150 9.79 12.24 -0.52
C PHE A 150 10.99 13.02 0.00
N GLY A 151 10.76 14.25 0.44
CA GLY A 151 11.75 15.05 1.15
C GLY A 151 12.23 14.30 2.39
N MET A 152 13.54 14.31 2.65
CA MET A 152 14.10 13.65 3.81
C MET A 152 13.46 14.18 5.11
N ILE A 153 13.06 13.23 5.96
CA ILE A 153 12.44 13.45 7.27
C ILE A 153 13.44 12.97 8.33
N ASP A 154 13.71 13.79 9.35
CA ASP A 154 14.67 13.47 10.41
C ASP A 154 14.18 12.34 11.34
N ASP A 155 12.87 12.31 11.61
CA ASP A 155 12.27 11.27 12.43
C ASP A 155 12.24 9.92 11.70
N ARG A 156 13.13 9.03 12.15
CA ARG A 156 13.26 7.67 11.62
C ARG A 156 11.94 6.87 11.68
N SER A 157 11.16 6.99 12.74
CA SER A 157 9.91 6.22 12.88
C SER A 157 8.89 6.61 11.82
N ARG A 158 8.88 7.88 11.43
CA ARG A 158 7.99 8.42 10.39
C ARG A 158 8.44 7.98 9.00
N VAL A 159 9.75 7.88 8.75
CA VAL A 159 10.27 7.28 7.51
C VAL A 159 9.98 5.78 7.46
N GLU A 160 10.15 5.03 8.55
CA GLU A 160 9.79 3.62 8.61
C GLU A 160 8.30 3.41 8.30
N TRP A 161 7.42 4.23 8.88
CA TRP A 161 5.98 4.21 8.60
C TRP A 161 5.66 4.54 7.13
N LEU A 162 6.30 5.57 6.56
CA LEU A 162 6.16 5.92 5.14
C LEU A 162 6.53 4.73 4.25
N VAL A 163 7.66 4.08 4.51
CA VAL A 163 8.13 2.92 3.73
C VAL A 163 7.15 1.75 3.86
N GLU A 164 6.73 1.41 5.09
CA GLU A 164 5.75 0.35 5.35
C GLU A 164 4.48 0.55 4.53
N LYS A 165 3.88 1.74 4.64
CA LYS A 165 2.60 2.05 3.96
C LYS A 165 2.76 2.23 2.46
N SER A 166 3.92 2.66 1.98
CA SER A 166 4.20 2.70 0.54
C SER A 166 4.23 1.29 -0.08
N VAL A 167 4.77 0.29 0.64
CA VAL A 167 4.73 -1.11 0.19
C VAL A 167 3.29 -1.60 0.13
N GLU A 168 2.50 -1.37 1.19
CA GLU A 168 1.08 -1.76 1.25
C GLU A 168 0.26 -1.16 0.09
N LEU A 169 0.49 0.12 -0.23
CA LEU A 169 -0.17 0.82 -1.33
C LEU A 169 0.36 0.45 -2.73
N GLY A 170 1.42 -0.35 -2.80
CA GLY A 170 1.95 -0.83 -4.06
C GLY A 170 2.82 0.17 -4.82
N VAL A 171 3.41 1.14 -4.12
CA VAL A 171 4.43 2.03 -4.67
C VAL A 171 5.58 1.20 -5.26
N ARG A 172 6.09 1.60 -6.42
CA ARG A 172 7.15 0.87 -7.14
C ARG A 172 8.54 1.37 -6.83
N GLU A 173 8.68 2.66 -6.55
CA GLU A 173 9.96 3.27 -6.24
C GLU A 173 9.82 4.27 -5.10
N LEU A 174 10.81 4.28 -4.22
CA LEU A 174 10.94 5.23 -3.13
C LEU A 174 12.23 6.02 -3.35
N LEU A 175 12.08 7.33 -3.56
CA LEU A 175 13.17 8.24 -3.86
C LEU A 175 13.29 9.24 -2.71
N PRO A 176 14.25 9.06 -1.79
CA PRO A 176 14.53 10.07 -0.78
C PRO A 176 15.18 11.29 -1.44
N ILE A 177 14.61 12.48 -1.22
CA ILE A 177 15.03 13.71 -1.87
C ILE A 177 15.59 14.68 -0.82
N ARG A 178 16.82 15.14 -1.06
CA ARG A 178 17.41 16.27 -0.34
C ARG A 178 16.87 17.56 -0.95
N THR A 179 16.00 18.23 -0.20
CA THR A 179 15.47 19.56 -0.48
C THR A 179 16.13 20.58 0.45
N GLN A 180 15.91 21.87 0.19
CA GLN A 180 16.46 22.96 0.99
C GLN A 180 15.99 22.91 2.46
N ARG A 181 14.82 22.32 2.73
CA ARG A 181 14.20 22.23 4.06
C ARG A 181 14.12 20.79 4.59
N SER A 182 14.88 19.88 3.99
CA SER A 182 14.92 18.48 4.41
C SER A 182 16.05 18.23 5.40
N GLU A 183 15.80 17.34 6.36
CA GLU A 183 16.75 16.95 7.39
C GLU A 183 16.80 15.43 7.50
N GLY A 184 17.84 14.90 8.16
CA GLY A 184 17.94 13.48 8.47
C GLY A 184 18.78 12.63 7.53
N HIS A 185 18.83 11.34 7.87
CA HIS A 185 19.68 10.35 7.24
C HIS A 185 18.91 9.08 6.86
N LEU A 186 19.30 8.46 5.75
CA LEU A 186 18.66 7.25 5.26
C LEU A 186 19.32 6.01 5.87
N HIS A 187 18.60 5.32 6.75
CA HIS A 187 19.03 4.03 7.30
C HIS A 187 18.59 2.87 6.39
N ARG A 188 19.22 2.76 5.22
CA ARG A 188 18.76 1.88 4.12
C ARG A 188 18.51 0.43 4.52
N GLU A 189 19.45 -0.22 5.21
CA GLU A 189 19.29 -1.62 5.63
C GLU A 189 18.07 -1.83 6.53
N ARG A 190 17.84 -0.90 7.47
CA ARG A 190 16.68 -0.94 8.35
C ARG A 190 15.38 -0.78 7.56
N LEU A 191 15.33 0.17 6.63
CA LEU A 191 14.16 0.40 5.78
C LEU A 191 13.87 -0.78 4.86
N LEU A 192 14.89 -1.47 4.36
CA LEU A 192 14.70 -2.71 3.59
C LEU A 192 14.05 -3.81 4.44
N ARG A 193 14.44 -3.97 5.71
CA ARG A 193 13.78 -4.93 6.62
C ARG A 193 12.31 -4.56 6.86
N VAL A 194 12.01 -3.26 7.04
CA VAL A 194 10.63 -2.76 7.16
C VAL A 194 9.83 -3.06 5.88
N ALA A 195 10.42 -2.78 4.72
CA ALA A 195 9.77 -3.02 3.43
C ALA A 195 9.49 -4.50 3.19
N VAL A 196 10.43 -5.40 3.52
CA VAL A 196 10.25 -6.86 3.41
C VAL A 196 9.19 -7.36 4.38
N ALA A 197 9.14 -6.83 5.61
CA ALA A 197 8.08 -7.18 6.55
C ALA A 197 6.69 -6.76 6.03
N ALA A 198 6.59 -5.52 5.53
CA ALA A 198 5.37 -4.99 4.93
C ALA A 198 4.94 -5.78 3.69
N LEU A 199 5.89 -6.18 2.83
CA LEU A 199 5.66 -6.98 1.62
C LEU A 199 4.95 -8.30 1.98
N LYS A 200 5.47 -9.01 3.00
CA LYS A 200 4.91 -10.28 3.48
C LYS A 200 3.53 -10.11 4.10
N GLN A 201 3.35 -9.09 4.94
CA GLN A 201 2.08 -8.83 5.64
C GLN A 201 0.97 -8.40 4.67
N SER A 202 1.29 -7.53 3.72
CA SER A 202 0.36 -7.06 2.68
C SER A 202 0.16 -8.05 1.54
N GLN A 203 0.91 -9.17 1.55
CA GLN A 203 0.91 -10.19 0.50
C GLN A 203 1.20 -9.62 -0.91
N ARG A 204 1.91 -8.49 -1.00
CA ARG A 204 2.33 -7.88 -2.27
C ARG A 204 3.47 -8.70 -2.89
N SER A 205 3.57 -8.68 -4.21
CA SER A 205 4.60 -9.44 -4.95
C SER A 205 5.83 -8.60 -5.32
N TYR A 206 5.72 -7.27 -5.24
CA TYR A 206 6.79 -6.35 -5.62
C TYR A 206 7.30 -5.57 -4.42
N LEU A 207 8.61 -5.64 -4.21
CA LEU A 207 9.32 -4.82 -3.24
C LEU A 207 9.68 -3.50 -3.91
N PRO A 208 9.32 -2.34 -3.35
CA PRO A 208 9.69 -1.05 -3.93
C PRO A 208 11.20 -0.90 -4.01
N LEU A 209 11.68 -0.32 -5.11
CA LEU A 209 13.09 0.05 -5.23
C LEU A 209 13.37 1.26 -4.33
N LEU A 210 14.13 1.05 -3.24
CA LEU A 210 14.60 2.13 -2.37
C LEU A 210 15.93 2.69 -2.89
N HIS A 211 15.86 3.89 -3.44
CA HIS A 211 17.00 4.63 -4.00
C HIS A 211 17.90 5.24 -2.93
N GLN A 212 19.10 5.63 -3.33
CA GLN A 212 19.96 6.48 -2.51
C GLN A 212 19.42 7.92 -2.50
N PRO A 213 19.66 8.69 -1.42
CA PRO A 213 19.23 10.08 -1.37
C PRO A 213 19.83 10.89 -2.51
N THR A 214 18.98 11.62 -3.23
CA THR A 214 19.35 12.45 -4.40
C THR A 214 18.88 13.89 -4.22
N THR A 215 19.38 14.84 -5.01
CA THR A 215 18.80 16.20 -5.01
C THR A 215 17.49 16.25 -5.79
N LEU A 216 16.65 17.27 -5.53
CA LEU A 216 15.42 17.50 -6.29
C LEU A 216 15.71 17.62 -7.80
N VAL A 217 16.70 18.43 -8.18
CA VAL A 217 17.11 18.61 -9.57
C VAL A 217 17.48 17.29 -10.25
N GLN A 218 18.22 16.42 -9.57
CA GLN A 218 18.58 15.11 -10.11
C GLN A 218 17.36 14.19 -10.25
N ALA A 219 16.45 14.20 -9.27
CA ALA A 219 15.20 13.44 -9.34
C ALA A 219 14.33 13.87 -10.53
N LEU A 220 14.19 15.18 -10.74
CA LEU A 220 13.44 15.75 -11.86
C LEU A 220 14.05 15.38 -13.21
N ARG A 221 15.38 15.48 -13.36
CA ARG A 221 16.07 15.21 -14.62
C ARG A 221 16.06 13.74 -15.05
N HIS A 222 16.08 12.83 -14.09
CA HIS A 222 16.13 11.39 -14.39
C HIS A 222 14.75 10.75 -14.54
N SER A 223 13.67 11.45 -14.16
CA SER A 223 12.32 10.92 -14.32
C SER A 223 11.90 10.96 -15.79
N THR A 224 11.42 9.81 -16.27
CA THR A 224 10.68 9.70 -17.53
C THR A 224 9.17 9.60 -17.31
N ASP A 225 8.74 9.50 -16.04
CA ASP A 225 7.35 9.37 -15.67
C ASP A 225 6.72 10.76 -15.44
N PRO A 226 5.40 10.91 -15.69
CA PRO A 226 4.72 12.17 -15.45
C PRO A 226 4.87 12.66 -14.02
N LEU A 227 5.40 13.87 -13.87
CA LEU A 227 5.74 14.47 -12.58
C LEU A 227 4.53 15.21 -12.00
N ILE A 228 4.25 14.98 -10.72
CA ILE A 228 3.28 15.76 -9.95
C ILE A 228 3.92 16.17 -8.62
N LEU A 229 3.99 17.47 -8.37
CA LEU A 229 4.46 18.03 -7.10
C LEU A 229 3.25 18.35 -6.22
N CYS A 230 3.11 17.61 -5.12
CA CYS A 230 2.08 17.87 -4.13
C CYS A 230 2.54 18.99 -3.21
N HIS A 231 1.86 20.13 -3.28
CA HIS A 231 2.18 21.32 -2.50
C HIS A 231 0.96 21.85 -1.74
N GLU A 232 1.20 22.76 -0.80
CA GLU A 232 0.13 23.41 -0.05
C GLU A 232 -0.84 24.14 -0.97
N GLN A 233 -2.13 24.12 -0.61
CA GLN A 233 -3.20 24.65 -1.45
C GLN A 233 -3.08 26.17 -1.63
N ARG A 234 -2.96 26.59 -2.89
CA ARG A 234 -3.21 27.96 -3.35
C ARG A 234 -4.64 28.06 -3.91
N VAL A 235 -5.19 29.27 -3.90
CA VAL A 235 -6.53 29.52 -4.47
C VAL A 235 -6.52 29.13 -5.96
N GLY A 236 -7.48 28.31 -6.38
CA GLY A 236 -7.61 27.85 -7.76
C GLY A 236 -6.62 26.74 -8.17
N GLN A 237 -5.81 26.23 -7.25
CA GLN A 237 -4.89 25.13 -7.54
C GLN A 237 -5.65 23.83 -7.82
N GLN A 238 -5.22 23.13 -8.86
CA GLN A 238 -5.79 21.85 -9.23
C GLN A 238 -5.53 20.77 -8.17
N THR A 239 -6.46 19.83 -8.04
CA THR A 239 -6.32 18.66 -7.16
C THR A 239 -5.41 17.62 -7.78
N LEU A 240 -4.87 16.72 -6.95
CA LEU A 240 -4.07 15.58 -7.44
C LEU A 240 -4.83 14.76 -8.50
N ASN A 241 -6.14 14.55 -8.33
CA ASN A 241 -6.95 13.81 -9.30
C ASN A 241 -6.97 14.51 -10.67
N GLN A 242 -7.17 15.83 -10.69
CA GLN A 242 -7.15 16.61 -11.93
C GLN A 242 -5.78 16.55 -12.63
N ALA A 243 -4.68 16.63 -11.86
CA ALA A 243 -3.33 16.52 -12.42
C ALA A 243 -3.06 15.11 -13.00
N LEU A 244 -3.52 14.04 -12.34
CA LEU A 244 -3.40 12.67 -12.84
C LEU A 244 -4.18 12.46 -14.15
N GLN A 245 -5.38 13.04 -14.24
CA GLN A 245 -6.21 12.98 -15.45
C GLN A 245 -5.58 13.68 -16.65
N GLN A 246 -4.86 14.80 -16.41
CA GLN A 246 -4.19 15.55 -17.48
C GLN A 246 -3.05 14.77 -18.11
N HIS A 247 -2.24 14.07 -17.30
CA HIS A 247 -1.12 13.28 -17.81
C HIS A 247 -1.58 12.05 -18.58
N GLY A 248 -2.68 11.42 -18.13
CA GLY A 248 -3.15 10.16 -18.69
C GLY A 248 -2.20 8.98 -18.45
N GLY A 249 -2.65 7.77 -18.79
CA GLY A 249 -1.85 6.56 -18.62
C GLY A 249 -1.89 6.00 -17.19
N ASN A 250 -0.88 5.19 -16.86
CA ASN A 250 -0.86 4.36 -15.64
C ASN A 250 0.47 4.46 -14.87
N ARG A 251 1.17 5.58 -15.05
CA ARG A 251 2.49 5.82 -14.45
C ARG A 251 2.57 7.27 -13.97
N THR A 252 3.17 7.50 -12.82
CA THR A 252 3.44 8.85 -12.31
C THR A 252 4.56 8.84 -11.27
N MET A 253 5.28 9.95 -11.17
CA MET A 253 6.16 10.26 -10.05
C MET A 253 5.54 11.38 -9.20
N LEU A 254 5.25 11.05 -7.95
CA LEU A 254 4.71 11.98 -6.96
C LEU A 254 5.85 12.56 -6.13
N LEU A 255 5.91 13.88 -6.00
CA LEU A 255 6.89 14.59 -5.18
C LEU A 255 6.22 15.18 -3.95
N ILE A 256 6.71 14.81 -2.78
CA ILE A 256 6.23 15.24 -1.48
C ILE A 256 7.37 15.95 -0.74
N GLY A 257 7.11 17.14 -0.23
CA GLY A 257 8.11 17.90 0.52
C GLY A 257 8.33 17.35 1.93
N PRO A 258 9.42 17.77 2.61
CA PRO A 258 9.62 17.51 4.04
C PRO A 258 8.63 18.36 4.88
N GLU A 259 8.79 18.37 6.21
CA GLU A 259 7.97 19.18 7.14
C GLU A 259 7.88 20.65 6.75
N GLY A 260 8.99 21.23 6.29
CA GLY A 260 9.07 22.62 5.84
C GLY A 260 8.48 22.87 4.45
N GLY A 261 7.99 21.83 3.78
CA GLY A 261 7.55 21.89 2.38
C GLY A 261 8.67 22.18 1.39
N PHE A 262 8.29 22.39 0.13
CA PHE A 262 9.17 22.91 -0.91
C PHE A 262 9.26 24.44 -0.82
N THR A 263 10.39 25.01 -1.23
CA THR A 263 10.50 26.46 -1.42
C THR A 263 9.89 26.90 -2.75
N GLU A 264 9.59 28.19 -2.91
CA GLU A 264 9.09 28.73 -4.19
C GLU A 264 10.07 28.45 -5.35
N ALA A 265 11.38 28.49 -5.09
CA ALA A 265 12.40 28.16 -6.07
C ALA A 265 12.33 26.68 -6.48
N GLU A 266 12.17 25.76 -5.51
CA GLU A 266 12.02 24.34 -5.78
C GLU A 266 10.73 23.99 -6.54
N VAL A 267 9.63 24.69 -6.23
CA VAL A 267 8.38 24.56 -6.98
C VAL A 267 8.57 25.03 -8.42
N ALA A 268 9.17 26.20 -8.62
CA ALA A 268 9.46 26.74 -9.95
C ALA A 268 10.42 25.83 -10.75
N GLU A 269 11.42 25.22 -10.10
CA GLU A 269 12.31 24.23 -10.72
C GLU A 269 11.55 22.98 -11.17
N ALA A 270 10.61 22.49 -10.36
CA ALA A 270 9.78 21.34 -10.71
C ALA A 270 8.83 21.68 -11.88
N GLU A 271 8.19 22.84 -11.87
CA GLU A 271 7.34 23.31 -12.98
C GLU A 271 8.14 23.46 -14.27
N ALA A 272 9.36 24.02 -14.20
CA ALA A 272 10.27 24.13 -15.35
C ALA A 272 10.68 22.75 -15.91
N ALA A 273 10.69 21.71 -15.07
CA ALA A 273 10.89 20.32 -15.47
C ALA A 273 9.60 19.62 -15.96
N GLY A 274 8.48 20.35 -16.05
CA GLY A 274 7.19 19.83 -16.52
C GLY A 274 6.32 19.18 -15.44
N ALA A 275 6.64 19.38 -14.16
CA ALA A 275 5.79 18.89 -13.07
C ALA A 275 4.49 19.69 -12.99
N LEU A 276 3.37 18.97 -12.85
CA LEU A 276 2.10 19.60 -12.47
C LEU A 276 2.08 19.81 -10.96
N VAL A 277 1.82 21.03 -10.51
CA VAL A 277 1.62 21.30 -9.07
C VAL A 277 0.19 21.01 -8.70
N ALA A 278 -0.02 20.22 -7.65
CA ALA A 278 -1.34 19.78 -7.20
C ALA A 278 -1.50 19.86 -5.68
N THR A 279 -2.73 20.00 -5.22
CA THR A 279 -3.09 19.92 -3.80
C THR A 279 -3.71 18.57 -3.43
N LEU A 280 -3.49 18.15 -2.17
CA LEU A 280 -4.17 17.02 -1.52
C LEU A 280 -5.41 17.43 -0.73
N GLY A 281 -5.84 18.70 -0.89
CA GLY A 281 -6.96 19.30 -0.19
C GLY A 281 -6.54 20.42 0.77
N PRO A 282 -7.49 20.94 1.56
CA PRO A 282 -7.28 22.15 2.36
C PRO A 282 -6.50 21.90 3.67
N ALA A 283 -6.39 20.65 4.11
CA ALA A 283 -5.69 20.31 5.33
C ALA A 283 -4.18 20.30 5.11
N ARG A 284 -3.42 20.88 6.04
CA ARG A 284 -1.97 20.70 6.09
C ARG A 284 -1.68 19.32 6.67
N LEU A 285 -1.24 18.40 5.80
CA LEU A 285 -0.83 17.04 6.18
C LEU A 285 0.64 17.03 6.61
N ARG A 286 1.00 16.09 7.49
CA ARG A 286 2.42 15.78 7.74
C ARG A 286 3.04 15.13 6.50
N ALA A 287 4.35 15.22 6.34
CA ALA A 287 5.05 14.74 5.13
C ALA A 287 4.76 13.27 4.81
N GLU A 288 4.89 12.37 5.79
CA GLU A 288 4.55 10.95 5.67
C GLU A 288 3.06 10.74 5.37
N THR A 289 2.17 11.50 5.99
CA THR A 289 0.72 11.41 5.74
C THR A 289 0.38 11.87 4.32
N ALA A 290 0.99 12.95 3.84
CA ALA A 290 0.82 13.46 2.49
C ALA A 290 1.30 12.43 1.46
N ALA A 291 2.43 11.77 1.71
CA ALA A 291 2.96 10.72 0.85
C ALA A 291 2.00 9.53 0.71
N ILE A 292 1.46 9.04 1.83
CA ILE A 292 0.51 7.92 1.82
C ILE A 292 -0.83 8.32 1.20
N ALA A 293 -1.34 9.51 1.51
CA ALA A 293 -2.56 10.04 0.88
C ALA A 293 -2.40 10.17 -0.63
N ALA A 294 -1.29 10.75 -1.10
CA ALA A 294 -1.02 10.91 -2.52
C ALA A 294 -0.91 9.57 -3.24
N ALA A 295 -0.17 8.60 -2.67
CA ALA A 295 -0.04 7.26 -3.25
C ALA A 295 -1.39 6.52 -3.31
N ALA A 296 -2.22 6.64 -2.27
CA ALA A 296 -3.55 6.02 -2.25
C ALA A 296 -4.50 6.63 -3.30
N ILE A 297 -4.54 7.96 -3.41
CA ILE A 297 -5.35 8.66 -4.42
C ILE A 297 -4.88 8.31 -5.82
N ALA A 298 -3.56 8.35 -6.07
CA ALA A 298 -3.00 8.02 -7.38
C ALA A 298 -3.23 6.54 -7.75
N GLY A 299 -3.04 5.62 -6.80
CA GLY A 299 -3.29 4.20 -7.02
C GLY A 299 -4.73 3.93 -7.43
N HIS A 300 -5.69 4.54 -6.74
CA HIS A 300 -7.10 4.42 -7.08
C HIS A 300 -7.43 5.01 -8.46
N GLN A 301 -7.02 6.25 -8.70
CA GLN A 301 -7.36 6.96 -9.94
C GLN A 301 -6.75 6.30 -11.18
N LEU A 302 -5.50 5.87 -11.11
CA LEU A 302 -4.81 5.25 -12.25
C LEU A 302 -5.35 3.84 -12.56
N LEU A 303 -5.91 3.13 -11.57
CA LEU A 303 -6.61 1.87 -11.80
C LEU A 303 -7.95 2.07 -12.52
N GLU A 304 -8.71 3.10 -12.18
CA GLU A 304 -10.02 3.38 -12.80
C GLU A 304 -9.88 3.70 -14.30
N HIS A 305 -8.86 4.45 -14.71
CA HIS A 305 -8.63 4.81 -16.11
C HIS A 305 -8.17 3.65 -17.02
N ARG A 306 -8.00 2.43 -16.47
CA ARG A 306 -7.77 1.21 -17.26
C ARG A 306 -9.06 0.50 -17.67
N SER A 307 -10.21 0.86 -17.09
CA SER A 307 -11.52 0.21 -17.31
C SER A 307 -12.35 0.97 -18.35
#